data_AF-A0AAU4GAA9-F1
#
_entry.id   AF-A0AAU4GAA9-F1
#
_cell.length_a   1.000
_cell.length_b   1.000
_cell.length_c   1.000
_cell.angle_alpha   90.00
_cell.angle_beta   90.00
_cell.angle_gamma   90.00
#
_symmetry.space_group_name_H-M   'P 1'
#
loop_
_entity.id
_entity.type
_entity.pdbx_description
1 polymer ?
#
loop_
_entity_poly.entity_id
_entity_poly.type
_entity_poly.pdbx_seq_one_letter_code
_entity_poly.pdbx_strand_id
1 'polypeptide(L)'
;MTSQGDDHQTSLLSGVEDSSGDDFDEPRQAGLGLGLLVLRLGLGVIMGAHGLQHLFGAFGGPGVGGFAHVLETFGYHKQTTLLSWITGVTEVAGGALVLVGLFTPLAAAGLLAVAANVVYAKFHGGFFVGDGKGFEFELLLGLVALALVFTGSGRISLERNTPWRKRPLPLGLVSLLLAAAASVVVIVLTR
;
A
#
# COMPACT_ATOMS: atom_id res chain seq x y z
N MET A 1 64.75 -29.28 -17.86
CA MET A 1 64.42 -27.84 -17.88
C MET A 1 62.98 -27.71 -17.43
N THR A 2 62.82 -27.31 -16.18
CA THR A 2 61.59 -27.30 -15.38
C THR A 2 60.86 -25.96 -15.56
N SER A 3 59.59 -25.99 -15.95
CA SER A 3 58.66 -24.85 -15.88
C SER A 3 57.52 -25.23 -14.94
N GLN A 4 57.71 -24.94 -13.66
CA GLN A 4 56.72 -25.14 -12.60
C GLN A 4 57.00 -24.05 -11.57
N GLY A 5 56.32 -22.90 -11.72
CA GLY A 5 56.71 -21.72 -10.96
C GLY A 5 55.74 -20.54 -10.95
N ASP A 6 54.49 -20.65 -11.40
CA ASP A 6 53.58 -19.48 -11.43
C ASP A 6 52.20 -19.69 -10.75
N ASP A 7 51.84 -20.93 -10.38
CA ASP A 7 50.47 -21.25 -9.96
C ASP A 7 50.14 -20.87 -8.50
N HIS A 8 51.15 -20.52 -7.69
CA HIS A 8 50.97 -20.25 -6.27
C HIS A 8 50.70 -18.77 -5.93
N GLN A 9 50.99 -17.82 -6.83
CA GLN A 9 50.76 -16.39 -6.55
C GLN A 9 49.33 -15.93 -6.90
N THR A 10 48.70 -16.55 -7.88
CA THR A 10 47.32 -16.25 -8.31
C THR A 10 46.27 -16.68 -7.27
N SER A 11 46.57 -17.63 -6.39
CA SER A 11 45.66 -18.06 -5.32
C SER A 11 45.64 -17.12 -4.11
N LEU A 12 46.66 -16.28 -3.92
CA LEU A 12 46.72 -15.35 -2.77
C LEU A 12 46.05 -14.01 -3.07
N LEU A 13 45.89 -13.66 -4.36
CA LEU A 13 45.22 -12.44 -4.79
C LEU A 13 43.70 -12.61 -4.96
N SER A 14 43.21 -13.82 -5.23
CA SER A 14 41.77 -14.10 -5.29
C SER A 14 41.06 -14.08 -3.92
N GLY A 15 41.81 -14.18 -2.82
CA GLY A 15 41.27 -14.14 -1.45
C GLY A 15 41.13 -12.74 -0.85
N VAL A 16 41.58 -11.69 -1.54
CA VAL A 16 41.61 -10.31 -1.00
C VAL A 16 40.61 -9.37 -1.69
N GLU A 17 40.06 -9.74 -2.85
CA GLU A 17 39.15 -8.88 -3.61
C GLU A 17 37.66 -8.98 -3.21
N ASP A 18 37.27 -9.86 -2.28
CA ASP A 18 35.85 -10.12 -1.94
C ASP A 18 35.42 -9.64 -0.54
N SER A 19 36.12 -8.68 0.08
CA SER A 19 35.79 -8.23 1.45
C SER A 19 35.48 -6.74 1.62
N SER A 20 35.41 -5.96 0.53
CA SER A 20 35.29 -4.49 0.61
C SER A 20 33.93 -3.91 0.15
N GLY A 21 32.86 -4.70 0.13
CA GLY A 21 31.53 -4.26 -0.34
C GLY A 21 30.40 -4.19 0.69
N ASP A 22 30.39 -5.04 1.72
CA ASP A 22 29.11 -5.42 2.36
C ASP A 22 28.75 -4.66 3.66
N ASP A 23 29.66 -3.90 4.27
CA ASP A 23 29.44 -3.40 5.64
C ASP A 23 28.69 -2.05 5.72
N PHE A 24 28.63 -1.29 4.61
CA PHE A 24 27.97 0.03 4.57
C PHE A 24 26.50 0.00 4.15
N ASP A 25 26.01 -1.13 3.63
CA ASP A 25 24.66 -1.27 3.09
C ASP A 25 23.64 -1.82 4.10
N GLU A 26 24.07 -2.63 5.07
CA GLU A 26 23.19 -3.25 6.08
C GLU A 26 22.40 -2.22 6.94
N PRO A 27 23.00 -1.13 7.47
CA PRO A 27 22.29 -0.16 8.30
C PRO A 27 21.20 0.61 7.53
N ARG A 28 21.46 0.97 6.26
CA ARG A 28 20.48 1.68 5.42
C ARG A 28 19.30 0.79 5.07
N GLN A 29 19.56 -0.49 4.79
CA GLN A 29 18.53 -1.48 4.50
C GLN A 29 17.67 -1.80 5.71
N ALA A 30 18.24 -1.76 6.92
CA ALA A 30 17.49 -1.90 8.17
C ALA A 30 16.53 -0.72 8.41
N GLY A 31 17.02 0.52 8.24
CA GLY A 31 16.20 1.73 8.37
C GLY A 31 15.03 1.79 7.38
N LEU A 32 15.28 1.46 6.11
CA LEU A 32 14.23 1.36 5.09
C LEU A 32 13.20 0.27 5.42
N GLY A 33 13.67 -0.90 5.89
CA GLY A 33 12.79 -2.00 6.29
C GLY A 33 11.86 -1.61 7.44
N LEU A 34 12.38 -0.92 8.44
CA LEU A 34 11.60 -0.42 9.58
C LEU A 34 10.64 0.71 9.16
N GLY A 35 11.09 1.65 8.33
CA GLY A 35 10.24 2.72 7.81
C GLY A 35 9.03 2.18 7.03
N LEU A 36 9.25 1.20 6.15
CA LEU A 36 8.17 0.53 5.42
C LEU A 36 7.24 -0.26 6.35
N LEU A 37 7.76 -0.87 7.43
CA LEU A 37 6.92 -1.50 8.44
C LEU A 37 6.01 -0.48 9.12
N VAL A 38 6.54 0.67 9.54
CA VAL A 38 5.76 1.73 10.18
C VAL A 38 4.67 2.26 9.24
N LEU A 39 4.99 2.52 7.97
CA LEU A 39 3.99 2.93 6.98
C LEU A 39 2.88 1.90 6.80
N ARG A 40 3.22 0.60 6.77
CA ARG A 40 2.23 -0.48 6.66
C ARG A 40 1.36 -0.62 7.91
N LEU A 41 1.96 -0.51 9.09
CA LEU A 41 1.20 -0.54 10.35
C LEU A 41 0.23 0.64 10.42
N GLY A 42 0.71 1.86 10.14
CA GLY A 42 -0.11 3.06 10.12
C GLY A 42 -1.27 2.97 9.13
N LEU A 43 -0.97 2.71 7.86
CA LEU A 43 -2.00 2.60 6.82
C LEU A 43 -2.96 1.43 7.11
N GLY A 44 -2.43 0.26 7.45
CA GLY A 44 -3.23 -0.94 7.67
C GLY A 44 -4.19 -0.84 8.85
N VAL A 45 -3.73 -0.27 9.98
CA VAL A 45 -4.59 -0.05 11.16
C VAL A 45 -5.65 1.00 10.89
N ILE A 46 -5.29 2.13 10.28
CA ILE A 46 -6.24 3.22 10.00
C ILE A 46 -7.31 2.75 9.02
N MET A 47 -6.91 2.19 7.87
CA MET A 47 -7.87 1.70 6.87
C MET A 47 -8.70 0.54 7.44
N GLY A 48 -8.09 -0.38 8.18
CA GLY A 48 -8.82 -1.46 8.85
C GLY A 48 -9.88 -0.94 9.83
N ALA A 49 -9.55 0.08 10.62
CA ALA A 49 -10.51 0.70 11.54
C ALA A 49 -11.67 1.37 10.81
N HIS A 50 -11.42 2.10 9.73
CA HIS A 50 -12.47 2.65 8.86
C HIS A 50 -13.35 1.56 8.27
N GLY A 51 -12.75 0.49 7.75
CA GLY A 51 -13.50 -0.64 7.21
C GLY A 51 -14.39 -1.32 8.27
N LEU A 52 -13.92 -1.43 9.51
CA LEU A 52 -14.73 -1.95 10.62
C LEU A 52 -15.88 -1.01 11.00
N GLN A 53 -15.69 0.31 10.91
CA GLN A 53 -16.75 1.30 11.06
C GLN A 53 -17.81 1.17 9.96
N HIS A 54 -17.37 0.99 8.70
CA HIS A 54 -18.25 0.88 7.54
C HIS A 54 -18.98 -0.46 7.46
N LEU A 55 -18.38 -1.58 7.89
CA LEU A 55 -19.00 -2.90 7.84
C LEU A 55 -19.82 -3.24 9.07
N PHE A 56 -19.26 -3.01 10.25
CA PHE A 56 -19.83 -3.55 11.50
C PHE A 56 -20.36 -2.46 12.44
N GLY A 57 -20.20 -1.17 12.10
CA GLY A 57 -20.50 -0.08 13.00
C GLY A 57 -19.61 -0.06 14.25
N ALA A 58 -18.43 -0.70 14.17
CA ALA A 58 -17.47 -0.71 15.26
C ALA A 58 -17.03 0.72 15.62
N PHE A 59 -16.58 0.96 16.84
CA PHE A 59 -16.13 2.28 17.30
C PHE A 59 -17.17 3.42 17.13
N GLY A 60 -18.46 3.08 17.18
CA GLY A 60 -19.55 4.03 16.95
C GLY A 60 -19.72 4.43 15.48
N GLY A 61 -19.18 3.62 14.55
CA GLY A 61 -19.29 3.83 13.12
C GLY A 61 -20.71 3.62 12.58
N PRO A 62 -20.97 4.05 11.35
CA PRO A 62 -22.32 4.06 10.77
C PRO A 62 -22.84 2.66 10.37
N GLY A 63 -21.94 1.66 10.24
CA GLY A 63 -22.25 0.37 9.64
C GLY A 63 -22.65 0.51 8.17
N VAL A 64 -23.00 -0.62 7.53
CA VAL A 64 -23.21 -0.64 6.08
C VAL A 64 -24.36 0.27 5.65
N GLY A 65 -25.48 0.21 6.36
CA GLY A 65 -26.65 1.03 6.04
C GLY A 65 -26.38 2.53 6.21
N GLY A 66 -25.74 2.91 7.32
CA GLY A 66 -25.40 4.31 7.57
C GLY A 66 -24.34 4.84 6.59
N PHE A 67 -23.34 4.02 6.26
CA PHE A 67 -22.31 4.43 5.31
C PHE A 67 -22.87 4.55 3.87
N ALA A 68 -23.81 3.69 3.48
CA ALA A 68 -24.55 3.87 2.22
C ALA A 68 -25.24 5.23 2.15
N HIS A 69 -25.85 5.70 3.24
CA HIS A 69 -26.46 7.02 3.29
C HIS A 69 -25.41 8.15 3.25
N VAL A 70 -24.26 7.98 3.91
CA VAL A 70 -23.13 8.92 3.79
C VAL A 70 -22.66 9.04 2.33
N LEU A 71 -22.56 7.92 1.59
CA LEU A 71 -22.22 7.93 0.17
C LEU A 71 -23.22 8.75 -0.67
N GLU A 72 -24.51 8.71 -0.33
CA GLU A 72 -25.52 9.55 -0.99
C GLU A 72 -25.26 11.04 -0.79
N THR A 73 -24.85 11.45 0.41
CA THR A 73 -24.48 12.85 0.69
C THR A 73 -23.25 13.32 -0.09
N PHE A 74 -22.40 12.38 -0.53
CA PHE A 74 -21.24 12.63 -1.37
C PHE A 74 -21.54 12.57 -2.89
N GLY A 75 -22.80 12.36 -3.25
CA GLY A 75 -23.28 12.36 -4.63
C GLY A 75 -23.31 10.99 -5.29
N TYR A 76 -23.10 9.90 -4.55
CA TYR A 76 -23.29 8.55 -5.09
C TYR A 76 -24.78 8.17 -4.98
N HIS A 77 -25.47 8.01 -6.10
CA HIS A 77 -26.93 7.82 -6.12
C HIS A 77 -27.36 6.41 -6.54
N LYS A 78 -26.42 5.57 -6.99
CA LYS A 78 -26.72 4.22 -7.47
C LYS A 78 -25.90 3.19 -6.69
N GLN A 79 -26.56 2.08 -6.33
CA GLN A 79 -25.91 0.92 -5.72
C GLN A 79 -25.09 1.24 -4.45
N THR A 80 -25.52 2.22 -3.66
CA THR A 80 -24.79 2.73 -2.48
C THR A 80 -24.57 1.66 -1.41
N THR A 81 -25.53 0.75 -1.21
CA THR A 81 -25.36 -0.41 -0.32
C THR A 81 -24.27 -1.37 -0.81
N LEU A 82 -24.21 -1.63 -2.11
CA LEU A 82 -23.17 -2.48 -2.68
C LEU A 82 -21.80 -1.80 -2.57
N LEU A 83 -21.74 -0.50 -2.88
CA LEU A 83 -20.52 0.28 -2.74
C LEU A 83 -20.04 0.33 -1.28
N SER A 84 -20.96 0.44 -0.32
CA SER A 84 -20.64 0.37 1.10
C SER A 84 -19.99 -0.96 1.49
N TRP A 85 -20.51 -2.08 0.99
CA TRP A 85 -19.89 -3.40 1.21
C TRP A 85 -18.52 -3.50 0.56
N ILE A 86 -18.39 -3.06 -0.69
CA ILE A 86 -17.12 -3.11 -1.43
C ILE A 86 -16.07 -2.28 -0.70
N THR A 87 -16.37 -1.01 -0.38
CA THR A 87 -15.45 -0.12 0.34
C THR A 87 -15.03 -0.73 1.67
N GLY A 88 -15.99 -1.13 2.51
CA GLY A 88 -15.67 -1.68 3.83
C GLY A 88 -14.85 -2.97 3.75
N VAL A 89 -15.16 -3.88 2.82
CA VAL A 89 -14.38 -5.11 2.63
C VAL A 89 -12.98 -4.79 2.10
N THR A 90 -12.85 -3.88 1.14
CA THR A 90 -11.54 -3.45 0.62
C THR A 90 -10.69 -2.82 1.73
N GLU A 91 -11.27 -2.01 2.59
CA GLU A 91 -10.57 -1.36 3.70
C GLU A 91 -10.11 -2.36 4.77
N VAL A 92 -10.97 -3.29 5.19
CA VAL A 92 -10.61 -4.32 6.18
C VAL A 92 -9.61 -5.31 5.59
N ALA A 93 -9.91 -5.91 4.43
CA ALA A 93 -9.06 -6.93 3.83
C ALA A 93 -7.75 -6.34 3.32
N GLY A 94 -7.81 -5.20 2.62
CA GLY A 94 -6.64 -4.47 2.15
C GLY A 94 -5.77 -3.97 3.30
N GLY A 95 -6.39 -3.41 4.34
CA GLY A 95 -5.70 -2.97 5.55
C GLY A 95 -4.97 -4.12 6.24
N ALA A 96 -5.63 -5.27 6.42
CA ALA A 96 -5.03 -6.46 7.00
C ALA A 96 -3.88 -7.00 6.14
N LEU A 97 -4.06 -7.10 4.83
CA LEU A 97 -3.03 -7.58 3.89
C LEU A 97 -1.79 -6.67 3.88
N VAL A 98 -1.97 -5.35 3.88
CA VAL A 98 -0.86 -4.40 3.99
C VAL A 98 -0.17 -4.51 5.34
N LEU A 99 -0.92 -4.60 6.44
CA LEU A 99 -0.41 -4.71 7.79
C LEU A 99 0.53 -5.93 7.93
N VAL A 100 0.07 -7.10 7.50
CA VAL A 100 0.88 -8.34 7.52
C VAL A 100 1.97 -8.36 6.45
N GLY A 101 1.83 -7.52 5.43
CA GLY A 101 2.76 -7.39 4.31
C GLY A 101 2.63 -8.51 3.29
N LEU A 102 1.40 -8.92 2.97
CA LEU A 102 1.07 -9.95 2.00
C LEU A 102 0.34 -9.33 0.81
N PHE A 103 0.78 -9.62 -0.43
CA PHE A 103 0.24 -9.01 -1.66
C PHE A 103 0.21 -7.47 -1.58
N THR A 104 1.21 -6.87 -0.93
CA THR A 104 1.18 -5.44 -0.56
C THR A 104 0.92 -4.49 -1.72
N PRO A 105 1.53 -4.63 -2.92
CA PRO A 105 1.22 -3.73 -4.03
C PRO A 105 -0.26 -3.77 -4.46
N LEU A 106 -0.86 -4.97 -4.45
CA LEU A 106 -2.26 -5.15 -4.84
C LEU A 106 -3.21 -4.65 -3.75
N ALA A 107 -2.93 -4.98 -2.49
CA ALA A 107 -3.72 -4.50 -1.35
C ALA A 107 -3.66 -2.96 -1.24
N ALA A 108 -2.46 -2.38 -1.37
CA ALA A 108 -2.26 -0.95 -1.37
C ALA A 108 -2.95 -0.25 -2.56
N ALA A 109 -2.99 -0.88 -3.74
CA ALA A 109 -3.75 -0.37 -4.88
C ALA A 109 -5.27 -0.31 -4.61
N GLY A 110 -5.84 -1.31 -3.94
CA GLY A 110 -7.24 -1.26 -3.51
C GLY A 110 -7.51 -0.11 -2.54
N LEU A 111 -6.66 0.05 -1.52
CA LEU A 111 -6.74 1.16 -0.56
C LEU A 111 -6.56 2.53 -1.24
N LEU A 112 -5.65 2.63 -2.22
CA LEU A 112 -5.45 3.81 -3.03
C LEU A 112 -6.70 4.17 -3.83
N ALA A 113 -7.39 3.19 -4.43
CA ALA A 113 -8.62 3.43 -5.17
C ALA A 113 -9.75 3.97 -4.26
N VAL A 114 -9.87 3.44 -3.03
CA VAL A 114 -10.80 3.95 -2.01
C VAL A 114 -10.45 5.41 -1.67
N ALA A 115 -9.19 5.68 -1.31
CA ALA A 115 -8.74 7.03 -0.96
C ALA A 115 -8.96 8.03 -2.11
N ALA A 116 -8.66 7.64 -3.35
CA ALA A 116 -8.88 8.47 -4.52
C ALA A 116 -10.35 8.82 -4.75
N ASN A 117 -11.27 7.86 -4.55
CA ASN A 117 -12.71 8.11 -4.63
C ASN A 117 -13.17 9.08 -3.54
N VAL A 118 -12.66 8.97 -2.31
CA VAL A 118 -13.02 9.90 -1.23
C VAL A 118 -12.47 11.30 -1.49
N VAL A 119 -11.22 11.41 -1.97
CA VAL A 119 -10.64 12.71 -2.39
C VAL A 119 -11.48 13.35 -3.48
N TYR A 120 -11.89 12.58 -4.49
CA TYR A 120 -12.76 13.07 -5.56
C TYR A 120 -14.13 13.52 -5.03
N ALA A 121 -14.74 12.75 -4.12
CA ALA A 121 -16.01 13.08 -3.49
C ALA A 121 -15.94 14.38 -2.67
N LYS A 122 -14.83 14.59 -1.95
CA LYS A 122 -14.60 15.74 -1.07
C LYS A 122 -13.94 16.94 -1.76
N PHE A 123 -13.60 16.86 -3.05
CA PHE A 123 -12.81 17.89 -3.74
C PHE A 123 -13.35 19.32 -3.59
N HIS A 124 -14.68 19.49 -3.59
CA HIS A 124 -15.34 20.79 -3.43
C HIS A 124 -15.37 21.30 -1.97
N GLY A 125 -15.07 20.44 -1.00
CA GLY A 125 -14.98 20.79 0.42
C GLY A 125 -13.71 21.55 0.80
N GLY A 126 -12.76 21.67 -0.13
CA GLY A 126 -11.46 22.30 0.10
C GLY A 126 -10.39 21.30 0.57
N PHE A 127 -9.16 21.79 0.74
CA PHE A 127 -8.02 20.93 1.11
C PHE A 127 -8.03 20.56 2.60
N PHE A 128 -8.11 21.55 3.48
CA PHE A 128 -7.95 21.39 4.93
C PHE A 128 -9.18 20.74 5.58
N VAL A 129 -8.95 19.82 6.54
CA VAL A 129 -10.03 19.06 7.20
C VAL A 129 -11.08 19.98 7.83
N GLY A 130 -10.68 21.12 8.41
CA GLY A 130 -11.57 22.22 8.86
C GLY A 130 -12.93 21.75 9.39
N ASP A 131 -13.99 21.98 8.60
CA ASP A 131 -15.38 21.63 8.92
C ASP A 131 -15.73 20.15 8.68
N GLY A 132 -14.74 19.24 8.68
CA GLY A 132 -14.89 17.83 8.32
C GLY A 132 -15.05 17.55 6.82
N LYS A 133 -14.92 18.58 5.97
CA LYS A 133 -15.14 18.49 4.52
C LYS A 133 -13.85 18.39 3.70
N GLY A 134 -12.70 18.66 4.32
CA GLY A 134 -11.41 18.59 3.64
C GLY A 134 -11.00 17.17 3.26
N PHE A 135 -10.11 17.07 2.28
CA PHE A 135 -9.59 15.80 1.76
C PHE A 135 -8.11 15.54 2.08
N GLU A 136 -7.44 16.41 2.85
CA GLU A 136 -6.00 16.29 3.15
C GLU A 136 -5.62 14.95 3.79
N PHE A 137 -6.46 14.41 4.67
CA PHE A 137 -6.19 13.16 5.37
C PHE A 137 -6.26 11.97 4.40
N GLU A 138 -7.30 11.92 3.58
CA GLU A 138 -7.48 10.87 2.58
C GLU A 138 -6.44 10.96 1.47
N LEU A 139 -6.03 12.17 1.09
CA LEU A 139 -4.91 12.37 0.18
C LEU A 139 -3.62 11.81 0.79
N LEU A 140 -3.33 12.10 2.06
CA LEU A 140 -2.15 11.57 2.74
C LEU A 140 -2.16 10.03 2.77
N LEU A 141 -3.29 9.42 3.14
CA LEU A 141 -3.45 7.96 3.12
C LEU A 141 -3.27 7.39 1.71
N GLY A 142 -3.83 8.06 0.69
CA GLY A 142 -3.63 7.72 -0.71
C GLY A 142 -2.17 7.79 -1.14
N LEU A 143 -1.43 8.81 -0.73
CA LEU A 143 0.01 8.93 -1.04
C LEU A 143 0.84 7.85 -0.34
N VAL A 144 0.50 7.49 0.91
CA VAL A 144 1.13 6.35 1.60
C VAL A 144 0.83 5.03 0.88
N ALA A 145 -0.41 4.82 0.46
CA ALA A 145 -0.80 3.64 -0.32
C ALA A 145 -0.04 3.60 -1.66
N LEU A 146 0.04 4.72 -2.37
CA LEU A 146 0.80 4.85 -3.62
C LEU A 146 2.29 4.55 -3.42
N ALA A 147 2.90 5.03 -2.34
CA ALA A 147 4.27 4.68 -2.00
C ALA A 147 4.41 3.15 -1.86
N LEU A 148 3.51 2.51 -1.12
CA LEU A 148 3.51 1.05 -0.92
C LEU A 148 3.22 0.24 -2.19
N VAL A 149 2.47 0.79 -3.16
CA VAL A 149 2.31 0.19 -4.50
C VAL A 149 3.65 0.02 -5.20
N PHE A 150 4.55 0.99 -5.07
CA PHE A 150 5.87 0.96 -5.73
C PHE A 150 6.97 0.32 -4.88
N THR A 151 6.96 0.52 -3.56
CA THR A 151 7.99 -0.01 -2.66
C THR A 151 7.73 -1.46 -2.23
N GLY A 152 6.47 -1.92 -2.29
CA GLY A 152 6.06 -3.24 -1.82
C GLY A 152 6.12 -3.41 -0.30
N SER A 153 6.24 -4.66 0.16
CA SER A 153 6.09 -5.05 1.58
C SER A 153 7.33 -4.82 2.46
N GLY A 154 8.51 -4.61 1.87
CA GLY A 154 9.79 -4.49 2.60
C GLY A 154 10.30 -5.81 3.22
N ARG A 155 11.50 -5.75 3.84
CA ARG A 155 12.21 -6.93 4.40
C ARG A 155 11.48 -7.57 5.60
N ILE A 156 10.76 -6.77 6.39
CA ILE A 156 10.06 -7.22 7.62
C ILE A 156 8.59 -7.52 7.30
N SER A 157 8.32 -8.51 6.46
CA SER A 157 6.96 -8.87 6.03
C SER A 157 6.77 -10.39 5.98
N LEU A 158 5.52 -10.84 6.06
CA LEU A 158 5.17 -12.25 5.90
C LEU A 158 5.39 -12.75 4.45
N GLU A 159 5.53 -11.83 3.50
CA GLU A 159 5.88 -12.11 2.10
C GLU A 159 7.40 -12.36 1.90
N ARG A 160 8.00 -13.11 2.82
CA ARG A 160 9.40 -13.52 2.76
C ARG A 160 9.52 -14.69 1.77
N ASN A 161 10.15 -14.41 0.62
CA ASN A 161 10.51 -15.34 -0.45
C ASN A 161 9.53 -15.59 -1.62
N THR A 162 8.53 -14.75 -1.87
CA THR A 162 7.73 -14.84 -3.09
C THR A 162 8.43 -14.25 -4.34
N PRO A 163 8.12 -14.78 -5.54
CA PRO A 163 8.65 -14.29 -6.82
C PRO A 163 8.21 -12.85 -7.15
N TRP A 164 7.05 -12.43 -6.65
CA TRP A 164 6.48 -11.08 -6.84
C TRP A 164 7.37 -9.97 -6.24
N ARG A 165 8.15 -10.26 -5.20
CA ARG A 165 9.14 -9.33 -4.62
C ARG A 165 10.31 -9.00 -5.56
N LYS A 166 10.62 -9.89 -6.52
CA LYS A 166 11.77 -9.74 -7.43
C LYS A 166 11.50 -8.74 -8.57
N ARG A 167 10.25 -8.33 -8.80
CA ARG A 167 9.86 -7.38 -9.85
C ARG A 167 8.84 -6.35 -9.35
N PRO A 168 9.25 -5.42 -8.46
CA PRO A 168 8.33 -4.49 -7.79
C PRO A 168 7.66 -3.52 -8.77
N LEU A 169 8.38 -3.04 -9.79
CA LEU A 169 7.87 -2.02 -10.71
C LEU A 169 6.74 -2.45 -11.64
N PRO A 170 6.84 -3.56 -12.43
CA PRO A 170 5.74 -3.95 -13.32
C PRO A 170 4.50 -4.35 -12.53
N LEU A 171 4.67 -4.93 -11.35
CA LEU A 171 3.57 -5.33 -10.47
C LEU A 171 2.90 -4.10 -9.84
N GLY A 172 3.70 -3.11 -9.43
CA GLY A 172 3.20 -1.81 -8.99
C GLY A 172 2.44 -1.08 -10.10
N LEU A 173 2.94 -1.06 -11.33
CA LEU A 173 2.26 -0.42 -12.46
C LEU A 173 0.93 -1.12 -12.81
N VAL A 174 0.90 -2.45 -12.86
CA VAL A 174 -0.35 -3.19 -13.08
C VAL A 174 -1.34 -2.92 -11.95
N SER A 175 -0.89 -2.93 -10.70
CA SER A 175 -1.73 -2.64 -9.54
C SER A 175 -2.26 -1.19 -9.58
N LEU A 176 -1.43 -0.23 -10.00
CA LEU A 176 -1.84 1.16 -10.18
C LEU A 176 -2.89 1.30 -11.29
N LEU A 177 -2.72 0.62 -12.42
CA LEU A 177 -3.72 0.60 -13.49
C LEU A 177 -5.05 0.01 -13.00
N LEU A 178 -4.99 -1.07 -12.21
CA LEU A 178 -6.18 -1.66 -11.59
C LEU A 178 -6.85 -0.69 -10.61
N ALA A 179 -6.08 0.03 -9.79
CA ALA A 179 -6.61 1.04 -8.89
C ALA A 179 -7.32 2.17 -9.64
N ALA A 180 -6.68 2.70 -10.68
CA ALA A 180 -7.24 3.75 -11.53
C ALA A 180 -8.53 3.26 -12.23
N ALA A 181 -8.50 2.06 -12.81
CA ALA A 181 -9.67 1.47 -13.45
C ALA A 181 -10.82 1.26 -12.46
N ALA A 182 -10.55 0.71 -11.27
CA ALA A 182 -11.56 0.51 -10.24
C ALA A 182 -12.17 1.85 -9.76
N SER A 183 -11.36 2.87 -9.54
CA SER A 183 -11.84 4.20 -9.16
C SER A 183 -12.74 4.82 -10.24
N VAL A 184 -12.31 4.78 -11.50
CA VAL A 184 -13.12 5.29 -12.63
C VAL A 184 -14.43 4.51 -12.75
N VAL A 185 -14.39 3.18 -12.66
CA VAL A 185 -15.59 2.34 -12.72
C VAL A 185 -16.57 2.69 -11.59
N VAL A 186 -16.09 2.86 -10.36
CA VAL A 186 -16.94 3.30 -9.24
C VAL A 186 -17.60 4.63 -9.57
N ILE A 187 -16.83 5.65 -9.95
CA ILE A 187 -17.36 6.98 -10.24
C ILE A 187 -18.40 6.93 -11.37
N VAL A 188 -18.10 6.26 -12.48
CA VAL A 188 -18.98 6.21 -13.66
C VAL A 188 -20.27 5.44 -13.39
N LEU A 189 -20.22 4.34 -12.62
CA LEU A 189 -21.38 3.49 -12.40
C LEU A 189 -22.28 3.96 -11.25
N THR A 190 -21.70 4.62 -10.25
CA THR A 190 -22.41 4.88 -8.97
C THR A 190 -22.80 6.34 -8.76
N ARG A 191 -22.20 7.27 -9.49
CA ARG A 191 -22.52 8.70 -9.45
C ARG A 191 -23.61 9.11 -10.46
#